data_AF-A0AAV7RMX9-F1
#
_entry.id   AF-A0AAV7RMX9-F1
#
_cell.length_a   1.000
_cell.length_b   1.000
_cell.length_c   1.000
_cell.angle_alpha   90.00
_cell.angle_beta   90.00
_cell.angle_gamma   90.00
#
_symmetry.space_group_name_H-M   'P 1'
#
loop_
_entity.id
_entity.type
_entity.pdbx_description
1 polymer ?
#
loop_
_entity_poly.entity_id
_entity_poly.type
_entity_poly.pdbx_seq_one_letter_code
_entity_poly.pdbx_strand_id
1 'polypeptide(L)' 'MAINIHSDHILRNLRQPGEETYKIPQGGFFNYVSGANFFGEIVEWFGYAIATWTLPAFSFAFFTLCSIGPRAYHHHK' A
#
# COMPACT_ATOMS: atom_id res chain seq x y z
N MET A 1 2.27 -1.59 -8.99
CA MET A 1 2.88 -2.81 -8.44
C MET A 1 4.27 -2.65 -7.81
N ALA A 2 5.27 -2.04 -8.47
CA ALA A 2 6.64 -2.01 -7.93
C ALA A 2 6.76 -1.43 -6.50
N ILE A 3 6.07 -0.31 -6.22
CA ILE A 3 6.07 0.32 -4.88
C ILE A 3 5.43 -0.60 -3.84
N ASN A 4 4.31 -1.25 -4.18
CA ASN A 4 3.59 -2.14 -3.28
C ASN A 4 4.46 -3.35 -2.91
N ILE A 5 5.00 -4.07 -3.90
CA ILE A 5 5.86 -5.24 -3.67
C ILE A 5 7.12 -4.88 -2.88
N HIS A 6 7.78 -3.78 -3.24
CA HIS A 6 8.98 -3.32 -2.53
C HIS A 6 8.69 -3.00 -1.07
N SER A 7 7.56 -2.31 -0.81
CA SER A 7 7.16 -1.94 0.55
C SER A 7 6.78 -3.17 1.38
N ASP A 8 6.05 -4.13 0.81
CA ASP A 8 5.73 -5.39 1.48
C ASP A 8 6.98 -6.24 1.74
N HIS A 9 7.95 -6.21 0.84
CA HIS A 9 9.24 -6.87 1.06
C HIS A 9 9.98 -6.24 2.25
N ILE A 10 9.98 -4.91 2.39
CA ILE A 10 10.56 -4.24 3.57
C ILE A 10 9.80 -4.69 4.83
N LEU A 11 8.46 -4.62 4.84
CA LEU A 11 7.63 -4.97 6.00
C LEU A 11 7.85 -6.41 6.46
N ARG A 12 7.94 -7.37 5.54
CA ARG A 12 8.19 -8.79 5.85
C ARG A 12 9.55 -9.01 6.51
N ASN A 13 10.56 -8.23 6.12
CA ASN A 13 11.91 -8.35 6.66
C ASN A 13 12.12 -7.57 7.98
N LEU A 14 11.12 -6.83 8.47
CA LEU A 14 11.20 -6.15 9.78
C LEU A 14 11.12 -7.12 10.96
N ARG A 15 10.54 -8.31 10.76
CA ARG A 15 10.28 -9.28 11.82
C ARG A 15 10.99 -10.59 11.52
N GLN A 16 11.59 -11.17 12.55
CA GLN A 16 12.00 -12.56 12.49
C GLN A 16 10.76 -13.47 12.66
N PRO A 17 10.77 -14.69 12.11
CA PRO A 17 9.68 -15.64 12.34
C PRO A 17 9.44 -15.86 13.84
N GLY A 18 8.23 -15.55 14.32
CA GLY A 18 7.85 -15.64 15.74
C GLY A 18 7.95 -14.34 16.54
N GLU A 19 8.42 -13.25 15.93
CA GLU A 19 8.48 -11.92 16.57
C GLU A 19 7.18 -11.14 16.34
N GLU A 20 6.49 -10.73 17.41
CA GLU A 20 5.24 -9.95 17.33
C GLU A 20 5.45 -8.43 17.44
N THR A 21 6.67 -7.99 17.74
CA THR A 21 6.98 -6.58 17.98
C THR A 21 6.78 -5.73 16.72
N TYR A 22 6.16 -4.56 16.89
CA TYR A 22 6.06 -3.57 15.82
C TYR A 22 7.35 -2.76 15.74
N LYS A 23 7.92 -2.63 14.54
CA LYS A 23 9.11 -1.80 14.27
C LYS A 23 8.75 -0.75 13.23
N ILE A 24 9.36 0.42 13.36
CA ILE A 24 9.15 1.51 12.41
C ILE A 24 9.80 1.10 11.07
N PRO A 25 9.03 1.00 9.97
CA PRO A 25 9.58 0.71 8.66
C PRO A 25 10.47 1.86 8.19
N GLN A 26 11.64 1.54 7.64
CA GLN A 26 12.55 2.53 7.05
C GLN A 26 12.99 2.09 5.65
N GLY A 27 13.27 3.08 4.78
CA GLY A 27 13.73 2.84 3.42
C GLY A 27 12.62 2.88 2.37
N GLY A 28 13.02 3.12 1.12
CA GLY A 28 12.09 3.24 -0.01
C GLY A 28 11.05 4.34 0.20
N PHE A 29 9.78 4.03 -0.10
CA PHE A 29 8.67 4.97 0.04
C PHE A 29 8.24 5.22 1.49
N PHE A 30 8.67 4.40 2.46
CA PHE A 30 8.39 4.64 3.89
C PHE A 30 9.05 5.92 4.41
N ASN A 31 10.04 6.46 3.70
CA ASN A 31 10.64 7.76 4.01
C ASN A 31 9.70 8.94 3.76
N TYR A 32 8.58 8.74 3.03
CA TYR A 32 7.63 9.78 2.66
C TYR A 32 6.24 9.54 3.22
N VAL A 33 5.80 8.29 3.28
CA VAL A 33 4.44 7.91 3.71
C VAL A 33 4.49 6.69 4.64
N SER A 34 3.71 6.71 5.73
CA SER A 34 3.68 5.59 6.69
C SER A 34 3.13 4.29 6.10
N GLY A 35 2.17 4.38 5.17
CA GLY A 35 1.56 3.23 4.48
C GLY A 35 2.03 3.10 3.04
N ALA A 36 3.34 2.95 2.80
CA ALA A 36 3.91 2.91 1.45
C ALA A 36 3.35 1.79 0.56
N ASN A 37 3.03 0.64 1.14
CA ASN A 37 2.39 -0.48 0.42
C ASN A 37 0.97 -0.12 -0.05
N PHE A 38 0.17 0.49 0.82
CA PHE A 38 -1.18 0.95 0.48
C PHE A 38 -1.16 2.05 -0.57
N PHE A 39 -0.22 2.99 -0.48
CA PHE A 39 -0.02 4.00 -1.50
C PHE A 39 0.27 3.38 -2.87
N GLY A 40 1.20 2.41 -2.92
CA GLY A 40 1.55 1.70 -4.15
C GLY A 40 0.37 0.95 -4.76
N GLU A 41 -0.49 0.35 -3.94
CA GLU A 41 -1.68 -0.38 -4.38
C GLU A 41 -2.76 0.56 -4.94
N ILE A 42 -3.00 1.71 -4.29
CA ILE A 42 -3.92 2.74 -4.81
C ILE A 42 -3.46 3.22 -6.19
N VAL A 43 -2.19 3.62 -6.32
CA VAL A 43 -1.62 4.11 -7.59
C VAL A 43 -1.75 3.06 -8.69
N GLU A 44 -1.54 1.79 -8.35
CA GLU A 44 -1.68 0.68 -9.28
C GLU A 44 -3.10 0.53 -9.81
N TRP A 45 -4.11 0.51 -8.94
CA TRP A 45 -5.49 0.31 -9.38
C TRP A 45 -6.03 1.51 -10.16
N PHE A 46 -5.61 2.73 -9.81
CA PHE A 46 -5.90 3.89 -10.65
C PHE A 46 -5.21 3.81 -12.02
N GLY A 47 -3.96 3.36 -12.08
CA GLY A 47 -3.27 3.10 -13.35
C GLY A 47 -3.99 2.05 -14.20
N TYR A 48 -4.46 0.96 -13.59
CA TYR A 48 -5.24 -0.08 -14.26
C TYR A 48 -6.60 0.44 -14.75
N ALA A 49 -7.30 1.25 -13.96
CA ALA A 49 -8.55 1.88 -14.36
C ALA A 49 -8.37 2.81 -15.56
N ILE A 50 -7.30 3.60 -15.59
CA ILE A 50 -6.96 4.47 -16.73
C ILE A 50 -6.60 3.64 -17.97
N ALA A 51 -5.81 2.58 -17.81
CA ALA A 51 -5.37 1.73 -18.91
C ALA A 51 -6.51 0.95 -19.58
N THR A 52 -7.47 0.48 -18.79
CA THR A 52 -8.61 -0.31 -19.30
C THR A 52 -9.81 0.54 -19.67
N TRP A 53 -9.95 1.75 -19.09
CA TRP A 53 -11.04 2.69 -19.34
C TRP A 53 -12.44 2.06 -19.19
N THR A 54 -12.61 1.19 -18.20
CA THR A 54 -13.89 0.53 -17.92
C THR A 54 -14.48 0.98 -16.59
N LEU A 55 -15.82 1.04 -16.53
CA LEU A 55 -16.53 1.37 -15.29
C LEU A 55 -16.22 0.39 -14.14
N PRO A 56 -16.15 -0.95 -14.36
CA PRO A 56 -15.77 -1.88 -13.30
C PRO A 56 -14.36 -1.62 -12.74
N ALA A 57 -13.39 -1.31 -13.60
CA ALA A 57 -12.02 -1.03 -13.13
C ALA A 57 -11.95 0.26 -12.30
N PHE A 58 -12.70 1.30 -12.69
CA PHE A 58 -12.80 2.53 -11.90
C PHE A 58 -13.49 2.29 -10.55
N SER A 59 -14.62 1.58 -10.54
CA SER A 59 -15.32 1.20 -9.31
C SER A 59 -14.40 0.43 -8.37
N PHE A 60 -13.56 -0.46 -8.91
CA PHE A 60 -12.60 -1.21 -8.12
C PHE A 60 -11.48 -0.32 -7.55
N ALA A 61 -10.91 0.57 -8.36
CA ALA A 61 -9.90 1.53 -7.88
C ALA A 61 -10.44 2.44 -6.76
N PHE A 62 -11.67 2.92 -6.91
CA PHE A 62 -12.35 3.71 -5.89
C PHE A 62 -12.62 2.91 -4.62
N PHE A 63 -13.12 1.68 -4.75
CA PHE A 63 -13.33 0.77 -3.61
C PHE A 63 -12.02 0.51 -2.86
N THR A 64 -10.92 0.26 -3.56
CA THR A 64 -9.61 0.06 -2.94
C THR A 64 -9.20 1.30 -2.15
N LEU A 65 -9.27 2.50 -2.75
CA LEU A 65 -8.99 3.76 -2.04
C LEU A 65 -9.80 3.88 -0.73
N CYS A 66 -11.11 3.62 -0.77
CA CYS A 66 -11.97 3.70 0.40
C CYS A 66 -11.70 2.61 1.45
N SER A 67 -11.20 1.45 1.03
CA SER A 67 -10.96 0.31 1.92
C SER A 67 -9.60 0.40 2.61
N ILE A 68 -8.53 0.69 1.86
CA ILE A 68 -7.16 0.72 2.40
C ILE A 68 -6.68 2.12 2.78
N GLY A 69 -7.27 3.18 2.22
CA GLY A 69 -6.95 4.57 2.57
C GLY A 69 -7.15 4.87 4.07
N PRO A 70 -8.32 4.56 4.66
CA PRO A 70 -8.53 4.73 6.11
C PRO A 70 -7.57 3.87 6.94
N ARG A 71 -7.23 2.65 6.48
CA ARG A 71 -6.24 1.79 7.16
C ARG A 71 -4.86 2.46 7.19
N ALA A 72 -4.43 3.05 6.08
CA ALA A 72 -3.17 3.79 6.01
C ALA A 72 -3.14 4.97 7.01
N TYR A 73 -4.26 5.68 7.15
CA TYR A 73 -4.39 6.76 8.14
C TYR A 73 -4.33 6.23 9.59
N HIS A 74 -5.02 5.13 9.89
CA HIS A 74 -4.92 4.50 11.20
C HIS A 74 -3.52 4.01 11.55
N HIS A 75 -2.73 3.58 10.56
CA HIS A 75 -1.31 3.25 10.75
C HIS A 75 -0.40 4.46 10.95
N HIS A 76 -0.84 5.66 10.55
CA HIS A 76 -0.08 6.89 10.73
C HIS A 76 -0.32 7.54 12.10
N LYS A 77 -1.50 7.32 12.69
CA LYS A 77 -1.91 7.85 14.00
C LYS A 77 -1.33 7.04 15.15
#